data_AF-A0A423X0F0-F1
#
_entry.id   AF-A0A423X0F0-F1
#
_cell.length_a   1.000
_cell.length_b   1.000
_cell.length_c   1.000
_cell.angle_alpha   90.00
_cell.angle_beta   90.00
_cell.angle_gamma   90.00
#
_symmetry.space_group_name_H-M   'P 1'
#
loop_
_entity.id
_entity.type
_entity.pdbx_description
1 polymer ?
#
loop_
_entity_poly.entity_id
_entity_poly.type
_entity_poly.pdbx_seq_one_letter_code
_entity_poly.pdbx_strand_id
1 'polypeptide(L)'
;MENVVPSFRRYDAPAMCTRDVAKREQYVGAWLDQKPTKFGDIPISIIYLNESLPNLSDEQMKLIDQFIEDMEQTFDTSTQEVSIADTWKANPPTDANRQSVGANAFVHDVYHTMTAFRSGYQAQFGLYPYINPVTGFRWNSPKGYRPLTTGRAEAARCVPRLAPGAHPSDN
;
A
#
# COMPACT_ATOMS: atom_id res chain seq x y z
N MET A 1 -6.66 -11.53 -9.92
CA MET A 1 -6.27 -11.03 -11.26
C MET A 1 -5.55 -12.14 -11.99
N GLU A 2 -6.10 -12.60 -13.10
CA GLU A 2 -5.44 -13.60 -13.94
C GLU A 2 -4.29 -12.96 -14.73
N ASN A 3 -3.20 -13.69 -14.96
CA ASN A 3 -2.04 -13.26 -15.75
C ASN A 3 -1.29 -12.01 -15.24
N VAL A 4 -1.53 -11.57 -14.01
CA VAL A 4 -0.76 -10.52 -13.33
C VAL A 4 0.15 -11.18 -12.31
N VAL A 5 1.44 -10.78 -12.28
CA VAL A 5 2.37 -11.22 -11.23
C VAL A 5 1.91 -10.60 -9.91
N PRO A 6 1.44 -11.40 -8.93
CA PRO A 6 0.93 -10.84 -7.71
C PRO A 6 2.08 -10.37 -6.81
N SER A 7 1.80 -9.34 -6.01
CA SER A 7 2.69 -8.88 -4.95
C SER A 7 2.11 -9.23 -3.58
N PHE A 8 0.84 -8.90 -3.36
CA PHE A 8 0.08 -9.22 -2.17
C PHE A 8 -1.35 -9.57 -2.59
N ARG A 9 -1.58 -10.83 -2.97
CA ARG A 9 -2.82 -11.28 -3.67
C ARG A 9 -4.14 -10.78 -3.07
N ARG A 10 -4.21 -10.62 -1.75
CA ARG A 10 -5.41 -10.17 -1.04
C ARG A 10 -5.70 -8.68 -1.19
N TYR A 11 -4.69 -7.88 -1.51
CA TYR A 11 -4.74 -6.42 -1.62
C TYR A 11 -4.33 -5.90 -2.99
N ASP A 12 -3.76 -6.74 -3.86
CA ASP A 12 -3.47 -6.38 -5.24
C ASP A 12 -4.79 -6.03 -5.95
N ALA A 13 -4.88 -4.79 -6.44
CA ALA A 13 -6.02 -4.30 -7.22
C ALA A 13 -5.51 -3.67 -8.53
N PRO A 14 -6.22 -3.86 -9.66
CA PRO A 14 -5.90 -3.16 -10.89
C PRO A 14 -6.20 -1.68 -10.69
N ALA A 15 -5.32 -0.82 -11.20
CA ALA A 15 -5.49 0.63 -11.16
C ALA A 15 -5.54 1.20 -12.58
N MET A 16 -6.34 2.25 -12.77
CA MET A 16 -6.42 2.98 -14.02
C MET A 16 -5.96 4.42 -13.82
N CYS A 17 -5.07 4.89 -14.69
CA CYS A 17 -4.69 6.29 -14.78
C CYS A 17 -5.33 6.89 -16.03
N THR A 18 -6.23 7.86 -15.86
CA THR A 18 -6.92 8.55 -16.97
C THR A 18 -6.89 10.05 -16.75
N ARG A 19 -6.89 10.82 -17.84
CA ARG A 19 -7.03 12.28 -17.81
C ARG A 19 -8.49 12.74 -17.71
N ASP A 20 -9.43 11.81 -17.84
CA ASP A 20 -10.86 12.08 -17.93
C ASP A 20 -11.62 11.23 -16.90
N VAL A 21 -12.17 11.88 -15.88
CA VAL A 21 -12.97 11.24 -14.83
C VAL A 21 -14.29 10.69 -15.35
N ALA A 22 -14.90 11.36 -16.33
CA ALA A 22 -16.21 10.98 -16.85
C ALA A 22 -16.17 9.62 -17.57
N LYS A 23 -15.01 9.23 -18.12
CA LYS A 23 -14.83 7.94 -18.79
C LYS A 23 -14.56 6.78 -17.82
N ARG A 24 -14.37 7.02 -16.52
CA ARG A 24 -14.00 5.96 -15.57
C ARG A 24 -15.03 4.85 -15.50
N GLU A 25 -16.30 5.19 -15.44
CA GLU A 25 -17.40 4.20 -15.34
C GLU A 25 -17.43 3.28 -16.55
N GLN A 26 -17.18 3.81 -17.76
CA GLN A 26 -17.12 3.01 -18.98
C GLN A 26 -15.99 1.96 -18.90
N TYR A 27 -14.79 2.37 -18.48
CA TYR A 27 -13.65 1.46 -18.40
C TYR A 27 -13.80 0.43 -17.28
N VAL A 28 -14.23 0.85 -16.09
CA VAL A 28 -14.49 -0.04 -14.96
C VAL A 28 -15.60 -1.03 -15.32
N GLY A 29 -16.65 -0.58 -15.99
CA GLY A 29 -17.72 -1.43 -16.48
C GLY A 29 -17.21 -2.49 -17.46
N ALA A 30 -16.35 -2.11 -18.41
CA ALA A 30 -15.71 -3.06 -19.31
C ALA A 30 -14.80 -4.08 -18.58
N TRP A 31 -14.10 -3.66 -17.52
CA TRP A 31 -13.21 -4.53 -16.74
C TRP A 31 -13.94 -5.54 -15.86
N LEU A 32 -15.05 -5.12 -15.26
CA LEU A 32 -15.83 -5.93 -14.33
C LEU A 32 -16.98 -6.69 -15.00
N ASP A 33 -17.16 -6.52 -16.31
CA ASP A 33 -18.36 -6.95 -17.05
C ASP A 33 -19.65 -6.44 -16.39
N GLN A 34 -19.62 -5.15 -16.00
CA GLN A 34 -20.71 -4.47 -15.32
C GLN A 34 -21.20 -3.28 -16.14
N LYS A 35 -22.51 -3.07 -16.16
CA LYS A 35 -23.09 -1.84 -16.73
C LYS A 35 -22.97 -0.70 -15.71
N PRO A 36 -22.78 0.55 -16.16
CA PRO A 36 -22.83 1.71 -15.27
C PRO A 36 -24.14 1.70 -14.46
N THR A 37 -24.01 1.78 -13.14
CA THR A 37 -25.16 1.92 -12.25
C THR A 37 -25.49 3.40 -12.13
N LYS A 38 -26.74 3.76 -12.40
CA LYS A 38 -27.22 5.11 -12.05
C LYS A 38 -27.55 5.12 -10.56
N PHE A 39 -26.78 5.86 -9.79
CA PHE A 39 -27.17 6.22 -8.44
C PHE A 39 -28.26 7.30 -8.55
N GLY A 40 -29.37 7.15 -7.83
CA GLY A 40 -30.40 8.19 -7.73
C GLY A 40 -29.93 9.35 -6.86
N ASP A 41 -30.87 10.23 -6.49
CA ASP A 41 -30.63 11.33 -5.55
C ASP A 41 -30.48 10.78 -4.13
N ILE A 42 -29.31 10.19 -3.84
CA ILE A 42 -28.94 9.74 -2.50
C ILE A 42 -28.30 10.93 -1.79
N PRO A 43 -28.66 11.23 -0.53
CA PRO A 43 -28.01 12.32 0.21
C PRO A 43 -26.50 12.08 0.29
N ILE A 44 -25.73 13.10 -0.07
CA ILE A 44 -24.27 13.08 -0.05
C ILE A 44 -23.81 13.65 1.30
N SER A 45 -22.88 12.97 1.95
CA SER A 45 -22.14 13.48 3.10
C SER A 45 -20.64 13.38 2.85
N ILE A 46 -19.89 14.32 3.41
CA ILE A 46 -18.43 14.36 3.33
C ILE A 46 -17.90 13.89 4.68
N ILE A 47 -17.06 12.86 4.67
CA ILE A 47 -16.36 12.38 5.87
C ILE A 47 -14.90 12.77 5.74
N TYR A 48 -14.40 13.55 6.69
CA TYR A 48 -13.01 13.95 6.75
C TYR A 48 -12.30 13.17 7.86
N LEU A 49 -11.27 12.41 7.49
CA LEU A 49 -10.53 11.56 8.42
C LEU A 49 -9.32 12.31 8.96
N ASN A 50 -9.34 12.64 10.25
CA ASN A 50 -8.34 13.53 10.87
C ASN A 50 -6.91 12.98 10.79
N GLU A 51 -6.72 11.67 10.78
CA GLU A 51 -5.39 11.04 10.70
C GLU A 51 -4.95 10.69 9.27
N SER A 52 -5.76 10.98 8.26
CA SER A 52 -5.53 10.51 6.89
C SER A 52 -4.60 11.38 6.07
N LEU A 53 -4.39 12.64 6.49
CA LEU A 53 -3.53 13.54 5.75
C LEU A 53 -2.07 13.37 6.17
N PRO A 54 -1.13 13.25 5.21
CA PRO A 54 0.29 13.27 5.52
C PRO A 54 0.69 14.64 6.08
N ASN A 55 1.96 14.80 6.48
CA ASN A 55 2.50 16.13 6.81
C ASN A 55 2.55 16.99 5.53
N LEU A 56 1.43 17.65 5.24
CA LEU A 56 1.24 18.54 4.10
C LEU A 56 1.74 19.94 4.44
N SER A 57 2.16 20.70 3.43
CA SER A 57 2.46 22.13 3.62
C SER A 57 1.18 22.94 3.81
N ASP A 58 1.31 24.15 4.37
CA ASP A 58 0.18 25.06 4.56
C ASP A 58 -0.54 25.37 3.23
N GLU A 59 0.19 25.44 2.11
CA GLU A 59 -0.39 25.64 0.78
C GLU A 59 -1.23 24.43 0.34
N GLN A 60 -0.78 23.21 0.63
CA GLN A 60 -1.51 22.00 0.29
C GLN A 60 -2.77 21.86 1.17
N MET A 61 -2.68 22.22 2.44
CA MET A 61 -3.83 22.24 3.35
C MET A 61 -4.90 23.23 2.86
N LYS A 62 -4.51 24.46 2.48
CA LYS A 62 -5.46 25.44 1.92
C LYS A 62 -6.21 24.94 0.69
N LEU A 63 -5.55 24.15 -0.17
CA LEU A 63 -6.21 23.56 -1.33
C LEU A 63 -7.23 22.48 -0.94
N ILE A 64 -6.96 21.73 0.12
CA ILE A 64 -7.89 20.74 0.67
C ILE A 64 -9.09 21.46 1.30
N ASP A 65 -8.83 22.50 2.11
CA ASP A 65 -9.88 23.29 2.76
C ASP A 65 -10.81 23.92 1.71
N GLN A 66 -10.24 24.55 0.67
CA GLN A 66 -11.03 25.11 -0.43
C GLN A 66 -11.84 24.05 -1.17
N PHE A 67 -11.26 22.87 -1.41
CA PHE A 67 -11.98 21.76 -2.05
C PHE A 67 -13.16 21.28 -1.20
N ILE A 68 -13.00 21.21 0.12
CA ILE A 68 -14.08 20.84 1.04
C ILE A 68 -15.19 21.88 1.00
N GLU A 69 -14.85 23.17 1.11
CA GLU A 69 -15.81 24.27 1.03
C GLU A 69 -16.61 24.24 -0.28
N ASP A 70 -15.95 24.01 -1.41
CA ASP A 70 -16.60 23.92 -2.72
C ASP A 70 -17.57 22.73 -2.78
N MET A 71 -17.22 21.59 -2.18
CA MET A 71 -18.06 20.40 -2.13
C MET A 71 -19.27 20.60 -1.21
N GLU A 72 -19.09 21.21 -0.04
CA GLU A 72 -20.18 21.55 0.89
C GLU A 72 -21.22 22.46 0.22
N GLN A 73 -20.75 23.50 -0.48
CA GLN A 73 -21.61 24.43 -1.21
C GLN A 73 -22.32 23.77 -2.39
N THR A 74 -21.60 22.91 -3.14
CA THR A 74 -22.16 22.26 -4.34
C THR A 74 -23.25 21.26 -3.99
N PHE A 75 -23.09 20.52 -2.89
CA PHE A 75 -24.00 19.44 -2.50
C PHE A 75 -24.93 19.80 -1.35
N ASP A 76 -24.90 21.05 -0.88
CA ASP A 76 -25.67 21.54 0.28
C ASP A 76 -25.54 20.59 1.49
N THR A 77 -24.29 20.27 1.83
CA THR A 77 -23.93 19.29 2.86
C THR A 77 -22.84 19.84 3.77
N SER A 78 -22.63 19.19 4.90
CA SER A 78 -21.59 19.55 5.87
C SER A 78 -20.61 18.41 6.08
N THR A 79 -19.35 18.75 6.25
CA THR A 79 -18.27 17.81 6.55
C THR A 79 -18.40 17.28 7.97
N GLN A 80 -18.23 15.97 8.10
CA GLN A 80 -18.13 15.29 9.39
C GLN A 80 -16.69 14.86 9.61
N GLU A 81 -16.04 15.47 10.59
CA GLU A 81 -14.72 15.04 11.02
C GLU A 81 -14.80 13.77 11.86
N VAL A 82 -13.99 12.78 11.50
CA VAL A 82 -13.93 11.48 12.18
C VAL A 82 -12.49 11.12 12.48
N SER A 83 -12.23 10.70 13.70
CA SER A 83 -10.97 10.08 14.11
C SER A 83 -11.12 8.56 14.11
N ILE A 84 -10.38 7.86 13.24
CA ILE A 84 -10.34 6.39 13.25
C ILE A 84 -9.68 5.91 14.54
N ALA A 85 -8.65 6.59 15.03
CA ALA A 85 -7.92 6.21 16.22
C ALA A 85 -8.81 6.28 17.47
N ASP A 86 -9.55 7.37 17.64
CA ASP A 86 -10.49 7.52 18.76
C ASP A 86 -11.65 6.55 18.65
N THR A 87 -12.20 6.36 17.45
CA THR A 87 -13.26 5.37 17.20
C THR A 87 -12.82 3.96 17.58
N TRP A 88 -11.59 3.57 17.19
CA TRP A 88 -11.00 2.28 17.50
C TRP A 88 -10.70 2.12 19.00
N LYS A 89 -10.24 3.19 19.65
CA LYS A 89 -9.95 3.19 21.09
C LYS A 89 -11.23 3.06 21.93
N ALA A 90 -12.32 3.69 21.49
CA ALA A 90 -13.62 3.61 22.15
C ALA A 90 -14.30 2.24 21.93
N ASN A 91 -14.10 1.64 20.76
CA ASN A 91 -14.74 0.38 20.35
C ASN A 91 -13.70 -0.63 19.86
N PRO A 92 -12.78 -1.10 20.73
CA PRO A 92 -11.75 -2.03 20.30
C PRO A 92 -12.41 -3.37 19.94
N PRO A 93 -12.10 -3.96 18.77
CA PRO A 93 -12.53 -5.32 18.47
C PRO A 93 -12.03 -6.28 19.55
N THR A 94 -12.81 -7.30 19.88
CA THR A 94 -12.53 -8.24 20.98
C THR A 94 -11.16 -8.93 20.84
N ASP A 95 -10.65 -9.06 19.61
CA ASP A 95 -9.36 -9.69 19.27
C ASP A 95 -8.23 -8.69 18.92
N ALA A 96 -8.42 -7.38 19.13
CA ALA A 96 -7.56 -6.33 18.58
C ALA A 96 -6.21 -6.10 19.30
N ASN A 97 -5.65 -7.09 19.97
CA ASN A 97 -4.38 -6.92 20.70
C ASN A 97 -3.12 -7.07 19.80
N ARG A 98 -3.14 -6.62 18.54
CA ARG A 98 -2.08 -7.01 17.58
C ARG A 98 -1.52 -5.83 16.79
N GLN A 99 -0.19 -5.74 16.90
CA GLN A 99 0.77 -4.95 16.11
C GLN A 99 0.38 -4.77 14.65
N SER A 100 0.92 -3.74 13.98
CA SER A 100 0.76 -3.46 12.53
C SER A 100 0.73 -4.74 11.68
N VAL A 101 -0.49 -5.22 11.40
CA VAL A 101 -0.71 -6.48 10.67
C VAL A 101 -0.48 -6.26 9.18
N GLY A 102 -0.83 -5.08 8.67
CA GLY A 102 -0.73 -4.75 7.24
C GLY A 102 0.69 -4.81 6.70
N ALA A 103 1.64 -4.13 7.34
CA ALA A 103 3.02 -4.12 6.87
C ALA A 103 3.65 -5.52 6.95
N ASN A 104 3.43 -6.24 8.05
CA ASN A 104 3.97 -7.58 8.24
C ASN A 104 3.37 -8.59 7.28
N ALA A 105 2.05 -8.55 7.05
CA ALA A 105 1.37 -9.40 6.08
C ALA A 105 1.84 -9.11 4.66
N PHE A 106 2.04 -7.84 4.30
CA PHE A 106 2.60 -7.46 3.01
C PHE A 106 4.02 -8.02 2.80
N VAL A 107 4.92 -7.80 3.76
CA VAL A 107 6.31 -8.31 3.66
C VAL A 107 6.33 -9.83 3.54
N HIS A 108 5.50 -10.51 4.33
CA HIS A 108 5.31 -11.96 4.29
C HIS A 108 4.88 -12.45 2.92
N ASP A 109 3.77 -11.93 2.40
CA ASP A 109 3.16 -12.43 1.18
C ASP A 109 4.03 -12.11 -0.05
N VAL A 110 4.66 -10.94 -0.10
CA VAL A 110 5.61 -10.58 -1.17
C VAL A 110 6.80 -11.54 -1.19
N TYR A 111 7.36 -11.88 -0.02
CA TYR A 111 8.49 -12.81 0.06
C TYR A 111 8.14 -14.21 -0.48
N HIS A 112 6.97 -14.72 -0.10
CA HIS A 112 6.54 -16.07 -0.47
C HIS A 112 6.02 -16.18 -1.90
N THR A 113 5.39 -15.12 -2.42
CA THR A 113 4.93 -15.08 -3.82
C THR A 113 6.10 -15.19 -4.80
N MET A 114 7.30 -14.76 -4.39
CA MET A 114 8.53 -14.83 -5.19
C MET A 114 9.31 -16.14 -5.04
N THR A 115 8.81 -17.12 -4.26
CA THR A 115 9.56 -18.37 -3.97
C THR A 115 9.88 -19.16 -5.23
N ALA A 116 8.90 -19.40 -6.09
CA ALA A 116 9.10 -20.16 -7.32
C ALA A 116 10.14 -19.50 -8.25
N PHE A 117 10.09 -18.17 -8.37
CA PHE A 117 11.08 -17.42 -9.14
C PHE A 117 12.49 -17.55 -8.54
N ARG A 118 12.64 -17.36 -7.22
CA ARG A 118 13.95 -17.47 -6.55
C ARG A 118 14.55 -18.86 -6.69
N SER A 119 13.75 -19.90 -6.47
CA SER A 119 14.20 -21.29 -6.61
C SER A 119 14.54 -21.63 -8.06
N GLY A 120 13.73 -21.20 -9.02
CA GLY A 120 13.97 -21.41 -10.45
C GLY A 120 15.24 -20.71 -10.95
N TYR A 121 15.44 -19.45 -10.55
CA TYR A 121 16.64 -18.69 -10.89
C TYR A 121 17.90 -19.35 -10.32
N GLN A 122 17.87 -19.79 -9.07
CA GLN A 122 18.99 -20.49 -8.46
C GLN A 122 19.29 -21.82 -9.15
N ALA A 123 18.27 -22.60 -9.47
CA ALA A 123 18.43 -23.87 -10.19
C ALA A 123 19.05 -23.67 -11.58
N GLN A 124 18.65 -22.60 -12.28
CA GLN A 124 19.10 -22.33 -13.64
C GLN A 124 20.51 -21.70 -13.70
N PHE A 125 20.83 -20.79 -12.79
CA PHE A 125 22.03 -19.96 -12.88
C PHE A 125 23.05 -20.20 -11.76
N GLY A 126 22.73 -21.02 -10.75
CA GLY A 126 23.60 -21.29 -9.60
C GLY A 126 23.83 -20.09 -8.68
N LEU A 127 23.12 -18.98 -8.90
CA LEU A 127 23.22 -17.72 -8.16
C LEU A 127 21.85 -17.29 -7.66
N TYR A 128 21.79 -16.44 -6.65
CA TYR A 128 20.53 -15.84 -6.21
C TYR A 128 20.17 -14.63 -7.08
N PRO A 129 18.87 -14.34 -7.29
CA PRO A 129 18.46 -13.15 -8.00
C PRO A 129 18.81 -11.88 -7.21
N TYR A 130 19.06 -10.78 -7.92
CA TYR A 130 19.27 -9.47 -7.30
C TYR A 130 18.02 -9.04 -6.52
N ILE A 131 18.24 -8.51 -5.32
CA ILE A 131 17.20 -7.92 -4.48
C ILE A 131 17.61 -6.47 -4.21
N ASN A 132 16.71 -5.52 -4.48
CA ASN A 132 16.97 -4.12 -4.16
C ASN A 132 17.17 -3.94 -2.64
N PRO A 133 17.99 -2.97 -2.19
CA PRO A 133 18.32 -2.82 -0.77
C PRO A 133 17.12 -2.65 0.17
N VAL A 134 16.05 -1.97 -0.29
CA VAL A 134 14.84 -1.74 0.53
C VAL A 134 14.08 -3.04 0.77
N THR A 135 13.91 -3.85 -0.27
CA THR A 135 13.31 -5.18 -0.16
C THR A 135 14.16 -6.09 0.72
N GLY A 136 15.49 -6.06 0.54
CA GLY A 136 16.42 -6.80 1.39
C GLY A 136 16.33 -6.40 2.86
N PHE A 137 16.24 -5.10 3.16
CA PHE A 137 16.04 -4.59 4.52
C PHE A 137 14.71 -5.06 5.11
N ARG A 138 13.60 -4.98 4.36
CA ARG A 138 12.28 -5.42 4.83
C ARG A 138 12.24 -6.92 5.14
N TRP A 139 12.91 -7.74 4.34
CA TRP A 139 13.00 -9.18 4.55
C TRP A 139 13.93 -9.60 5.69
N ASN A 140 14.91 -8.76 6.05
CA ASN A 140 15.90 -9.06 7.08
C ASN A 140 15.69 -8.33 8.42
N SER A 141 14.78 -7.34 8.48
CA SER A 141 14.52 -6.54 9.68
C SER A 141 13.97 -7.40 10.83
N PRO A 142 14.42 -7.22 12.09
CA PRO A 142 13.84 -7.90 13.26
C PRO A 142 12.36 -7.55 13.50
N LYS A 143 11.93 -6.39 12.99
CA LYS A 143 10.55 -5.90 13.01
C LYS A 143 9.78 -6.24 11.73
N GLY A 144 10.48 -6.69 10.68
CA GLY A 144 9.91 -7.30 9.49
C GLY A 144 9.81 -8.81 9.66
N TYR A 145 9.08 -9.47 8.77
CA TYR A 145 8.83 -10.91 8.80
C TYR A 145 10.10 -11.73 9.10
N ARG A 146 10.07 -12.58 10.15
CA ARG A 146 11.08 -13.62 10.37
C ARG A 146 10.72 -14.84 9.52
N PRO A 147 11.52 -15.22 8.52
CA PRO A 147 11.39 -16.56 7.96
C PRO A 147 11.68 -17.56 9.08
N LEU A 148 10.85 -18.59 9.22
CA LEU A 148 11.16 -19.74 10.06
C LEU A 148 12.52 -20.30 9.60
N THR A 149 13.53 -20.10 10.44
CA THR A 149 14.91 -20.67 10.48
C THR A 149 15.77 -20.79 9.20
N THR A 150 15.23 -21.01 8.02
CA THR A 150 15.98 -21.24 6.76
C THR A 150 16.18 -19.96 5.94
N GLY A 151 15.20 -19.04 5.93
CA GLY A 151 15.24 -17.86 5.04
C GLY A 151 16.19 -16.74 5.47
N ARG A 152 16.62 -16.68 6.73
CA ARG A 152 17.56 -15.65 7.23
C ARG A 152 18.96 -15.84 6.65
N ALA A 153 19.38 -17.09 6.47
CA ALA A 153 20.67 -17.43 5.85
C ALA A 153 20.66 -17.17 4.34
N GLU A 154 19.51 -17.31 3.68
CA GLU A 154 19.35 -17.05 2.25
C GLU A 154 19.25 -15.56 1.94
N ALA A 155 18.44 -14.81 2.70
CA ALA A 155 18.30 -13.37 2.52
C ALA A 155 19.60 -12.61 2.85
N ALA A 156 20.39 -13.07 3.81
CA ALA A 156 21.72 -12.53 4.10
C ALA A 156 22.76 -12.80 3.00
N ARG A 157 22.57 -13.82 2.15
CA ARG A 157 23.45 -14.11 1.00
C ARG A 157 23.14 -13.24 -0.23
N CYS A 158 21.92 -12.71 -0.32
CA CYS A 158 21.44 -11.97 -1.48
C CYS A 158 21.61 -10.44 -1.34
N VAL A 159 21.93 -9.94 -0.15
CA VAL A 159 22.24 -8.52 0.07
C VAL A 159 23.74 -8.33 -0.22
N PRO A 160 24.13 -7.44 -1.16
CA PRO A 160 25.53 -7.07 -1.32
C PRO A 160 26.06 -6.58 0.02
N ARG A 161 27.16 -7.16 0.53
CA ARG A 161 27.88 -6.55 1.65
C ARG A 161 28.37 -5.21 1.14
N LEU A 162 27.68 -4.12 1.51
CA LEU A 162 28.30 -2.80 1.45
C LEU A 162 29.54 -2.90 2.34
N ALA A 163 30.71 -2.80 1.73
CA ALA A 163 31.96 -2.80 2.45
C ALA A 163 31.92 -1.66 3.48
N PRO A 164 32.25 -1.91 4.77
CA PRO A 164 32.35 -0.84 5.74
C PRO A 164 33.56 0.02 5.33
N GLY A 165 33.32 1.23 4.82
CA GLY A 165 34.41 2.16 4.51
C GLY A 165 34.20 3.20 3.40
N ALA A 166 33.07 3.24 2.71
CA ALA A 166 32.82 4.34 1.76
C ALA A 166 32.25 5.56 2.51
N HIS A 167 33.12 6.30 3.21
CA HIS A 167 32.86 7.71 3.47
C HIS A 167 32.98 8.48 2.14
N PRO A 168 32.08 9.44 1.84
CA PRO A 168 32.36 10.42 0.80
C PRO A 168 33.53 11.27 1.29
N SER A 169 34.67 11.20 0.60
CA SER A 169 35.71 12.21 0.74
C SER A 169 35.19 13.51 0.14
N ASP A 170 35.12 14.54 0.96
CA ASP A 170 34.98 15.92 0.51
C ASP A 170 36.16 16.27 -0.41
N ASN A 171 35.84 16.61 -1.66
CA ASN A 171 36.47 17.66 -2.47
C ASN A 171 35.69 17.85 -3.77
#